data_AF-A0A816FDR1-F1
#
_entry.id   AF-A0A816FDR1-F1
#
_cell.length_a   1.000
_cell.length_b   1.000
_cell.length_c   1.000
_cell.angle_alpha   90.00
_cell.angle_beta   90.00
_cell.angle_gamma   90.00
#
_symmetry.space_group_name_H-M   'P 1'
#
loop_
_entity.id
_entity.type
_entity.pdbx_description
1 polymer ?
#
loop_
_entity_poly.entity_id
_entity_poly.type
_entity_poly.pdbx_seq_one_letter_code
_entity_poly.pdbx_strand_id
1 'polypeptide(L)'
;TEYKIYQHQPISKDWVLVYNQSYSHPTTHEELQSIQCRTNQKILIGAQYIRNDTTTLYLAAVGPSDLLQNLNTELNQPKQLGDVYWYLTPKKSFGFSPIQQINQIDIDVMQDVNTMDQRLSWHLHGQYGGWRAGKYIDLYGSTLWYKLIYCI
;
A
#
# COMPACT_ATOMS: atom_id res chain seq x y z
N THR A 1 -0.75 17.12 9.84
CA THR A 1 -1.73 16.50 8.93
C THR A 1 -2.07 15.11 9.45
N GLU A 2 -3.30 14.63 9.27
CA GLU A 2 -3.79 13.39 9.89
C GLU A 2 -3.37 12.10 9.14
N TYR A 3 -3.09 12.22 7.83
CA TYR A 3 -2.70 11.13 6.94
C TYR A 3 -1.25 11.32 6.48
N LYS A 4 -0.40 10.34 6.81
CA LYS A 4 1.05 10.38 6.56
C LYS A 4 1.64 8.97 6.42
N ILE A 5 2.87 8.92 5.93
CA ILE A 5 3.68 7.70 5.80
C ILE A 5 4.50 7.48 7.08
N TYR A 6 4.64 6.22 7.47
CA TYR A 6 5.37 5.74 8.64
C TYR A 6 6.34 4.64 8.21
N GLN A 7 7.50 4.59 8.83
CA GLN A 7 8.52 3.56 8.61
C GLN A 7 8.95 2.95 9.94
N HIS A 8 9.20 1.64 9.94
CA HIS A 8 9.72 0.90 11.09
C HIS A 8 8.93 1.14 12.38
N GLN A 9 7.59 1.08 12.29
CA GLN A 9 6.71 1.30 13.43
C GLN A 9 6.11 -0.01 13.94
N PRO A 10 6.08 -0.25 15.27
CA PRO A 10 5.24 -1.29 15.82
C PRO A 10 3.77 -0.95 15.60
N ILE A 11 2.94 -1.97 15.47
CA ILE A 11 1.49 -1.80 15.28
C ILE A 11 0.83 -1.73 16.66
N SER A 12 0.07 -0.67 16.93
CA SER A 12 -0.75 -0.63 18.15
C SER A 12 -1.80 -1.74 18.14
N LYS A 13 -2.12 -2.29 19.32
CA LYS A 13 -3.14 -3.33 19.49
C LYS A 13 -4.56 -2.88 19.11
N ASP A 14 -4.78 -1.57 18.96
CA ASP A 14 -6.08 -1.00 18.58
C ASP A 14 -6.39 -1.19 17.09
N TRP A 15 -5.38 -1.43 16.26
CA TRP A 15 -5.57 -1.71 14.83
C TRP A 15 -5.96 -3.15 14.59
N VAL A 16 -7.05 -3.37 13.85
CA VAL A 16 -7.56 -4.68 13.47
C VAL A 16 -7.04 -5.05 12.08
N LEU A 17 -6.30 -6.16 11.96
CA LEU A 17 -5.81 -6.68 10.69
C LEU A 17 -6.98 -7.25 9.87
N VAL A 18 -7.21 -6.72 8.68
CA VAL A 18 -8.32 -7.12 7.78
C VAL A 18 -7.84 -7.69 6.44
N TYR A 19 -6.58 -7.46 6.07
CA TYR A 19 -5.95 -8.08 4.90
C TYR A 19 -4.52 -8.46 5.21
N ASN A 20 -4.16 -9.70 4.95
CA ASN A 20 -2.82 -10.22 5.19
C ASN A 20 -2.46 -11.23 4.11
N GLN A 21 -1.66 -10.79 3.14
CA GLN A 21 -1.24 -11.65 2.03
C GLN A 21 0.24 -11.45 1.73
N SER A 22 0.95 -12.50 1.36
CA SER A 22 2.32 -12.37 0.89
C SER A 22 2.37 -11.52 -0.40
N TYR A 23 3.52 -10.94 -0.69
CA TYR A 23 3.76 -10.25 -1.96
C TYR A 23 3.72 -11.20 -3.16
N SER A 24 3.74 -12.53 -2.97
CA SER A 24 3.48 -13.51 -4.02
C SER A 24 1.99 -13.71 -4.36
N HIS A 25 1.06 -13.28 -3.50
CA HIS A 25 -0.38 -13.37 -3.77
C HIS A 25 -0.80 -12.35 -4.84
N PRO A 26 -1.46 -12.74 -5.95
CA PRO A 26 -1.93 -11.79 -6.96
C PRO A 26 -3.18 -11.04 -6.47
N THR A 27 -2.98 -9.85 -5.90
CA THR A 27 -4.09 -9.02 -5.41
C THR A 27 -4.94 -8.50 -6.57
N THR A 28 -6.26 -8.55 -6.44
CA THR A 28 -7.18 -7.95 -7.41
C THR A 28 -7.82 -6.67 -6.90
N HIS A 29 -8.38 -5.88 -7.82
CA HIS A 29 -9.13 -4.68 -7.45
C HIS A 29 -10.38 -5.04 -6.62
N GLU A 30 -11.05 -6.14 -6.96
CA GLU A 30 -12.26 -6.63 -6.29
C GLU A 30 -11.96 -7.07 -4.85
N GLU A 31 -10.82 -7.74 -4.61
CA GLU A 31 -10.39 -8.07 -3.25
C GLU A 31 -10.23 -6.80 -2.40
N LEU A 32 -9.59 -5.76 -2.94
CA LEU A 32 -9.43 -4.49 -2.23
C LEU A 32 -10.78 -3.80 -1.96
N GLN A 33 -11.68 -3.78 -2.94
CA GLN A 33 -13.01 -3.17 -2.78
C GLN A 33 -13.89 -3.89 -1.76
N SER A 34 -13.67 -5.20 -1.54
CA SER A 34 -14.42 -5.99 -0.55
C SER A 34 -14.08 -5.65 0.90
N ILE A 35 -12.94 -4.98 1.15
CA ILE A 35 -12.49 -4.61 2.49
C ILE A 35 -13.22 -3.36 2.97
N GLN A 36 -13.98 -3.48 4.05
CA GLN A 36 -14.72 -2.37 4.64
C GLN A 36 -14.22 -2.06 6.05
N CYS A 37 -13.66 -0.87 6.24
CA CYS A 37 -13.47 -0.29 7.57
C CYS A 37 -14.77 0.39 8.02
N ARG A 38 -14.98 0.57 9.34
CA ARG A 38 -16.16 1.29 9.82
C ARG A 38 -16.08 2.77 9.40
N THR A 39 -17.22 3.45 9.35
CA THR A 39 -17.25 4.88 9.02
C THR A 39 -16.62 5.73 10.13
N ASN A 40 -16.02 6.87 9.77
CA ASN A 40 -15.30 7.79 10.68
C ASN A 40 -14.05 7.18 11.35
N GLN A 41 -13.48 6.15 10.74
CA GLN A 41 -12.28 5.47 11.19
C GLN A 41 -11.10 5.76 10.25
N LYS A 42 -9.97 5.10 10.48
CA LYS A 42 -8.81 5.17 9.59
C LYS A 42 -8.49 3.80 9.02
N ILE A 43 -7.87 3.83 7.84
CA ILE A 43 -7.25 2.66 7.24
C ILE A 43 -5.73 2.85 7.30
N LEU A 44 -5.01 1.78 7.60
CA LEU A 44 -3.57 1.71 7.47
C LEU A 44 -3.24 0.65 6.44
N ILE A 45 -2.41 1.03 5.47
CA ILE A 45 -1.99 0.16 4.36
C ILE A 45 -0.49 0.11 4.36
N GLY A 46 0.08 -1.10 4.36
CA GLY A 46 1.52 -1.23 4.56
C GLY A 46 2.12 -2.54 4.10
N ALA A 47 3.40 -2.64 4.42
CA ALA A 47 4.26 -3.76 4.13
C ALA A 47 4.99 -4.21 5.41
N GLN A 48 5.17 -5.52 5.55
CA GLN A 48 5.98 -6.13 6.60
C GLN A 48 6.97 -7.13 6.00
N TYR A 49 8.15 -7.22 6.61
CA TYR A 49 9.16 -8.22 6.28
C TYR A 49 9.33 -9.20 7.45
N ILE A 50 8.90 -10.45 7.27
CA ILE A 50 8.67 -11.38 8.39
C ILE A 50 9.87 -12.26 8.78
N ARG A 51 11.07 -12.03 8.23
CA ARG A 51 12.22 -12.93 8.48
C ARG A 51 12.58 -13.03 9.96
N ASN A 52 12.58 -11.92 10.68
CA ASN A 52 13.04 -11.84 12.07
C ASN A 52 12.07 -11.10 13.00
N ASP A 53 11.03 -10.46 12.45
CA ASP A 53 10.09 -9.63 13.19
C ASP A 53 8.72 -9.68 12.51
N THR A 54 7.70 -10.09 13.25
CA THR A 54 6.32 -10.19 12.79
C THR A 54 5.42 -9.11 13.38
N THR A 55 5.99 -8.14 14.10
CA THR A 55 5.26 -7.12 14.87
C THR A 55 5.48 -5.69 14.39
N THR A 56 6.55 -5.47 13.61
CA THR A 56 6.89 -4.16 13.05
C THR A 56 6.46 -4.05 11.59
N LEU A 57 5.84 -2.92 11.24
CA LEU A 57 5.63 -2.51 9.86
C LEU A 57 6.93 -1.95 9.31
N TYR A 58 7.33 -2.42 8.13
CA TYR A 58 8.46 -1.83 7.42
C TYR A 58 8.10 -0.44 6.91
N LEU A 59 6.94 -0.33 6.24
CA LEU A 59 6.42 0.89 5.64
C LEU A 59 4.89 0.84 5.70
N ALA A 60 4.25 1.94 6.05
CA ALA A 60 2.80 2.06 5.97
C ALA A 60 2.36 3.50 5.75
N ALA A 61 1.16 3.69 5.24
CA ALA A 61 0.50 4.98 5.18
C ALA A 61 -0.90 4.88 5.79
N VAL A 62 -1.32 5.94 6.47
CA VAL A 62 -2.67 6.06 7.02
C VAL A 62 -3.51 6.94 6.11
N GLY A 63 -4.74 6.52 5.85
CA GLY A 63 -5.73 7.24 5.04
C GLY A 63 -7.13 7.19 5.64
N PRO A 64 -8.12 7.76 4.96
CA PRO A 64 -9.52 7.70 5.38
C PRO A 64 -10.07 6.27 5.28
N SER A 65 -11.01 5.89 6.16
CA SER A 65 -11.57 4.52 6.23
C SER A 65 -12.19 4.01 4.92
N ASP A 66 -12.67 4.91 4.07
CA ASP A 66 -13.36 4.62 2.81
C ASP A 66 -12.42 4.67 1.58
N LEU A 67 -11.10 4.76 1.81
CA LEU A 67 -10.10 4.90 0.76
C LEU A 67 -10.27 3.86 -0.37
N LEU A 68 -10.48 2.59 -0.03
CA LEU A 68 -10.56 1.51 -1.02
C LEU A 68 -11.89 1.51 -1.81
N GLN A 69 -12.92 2.17 -1.29
CA GLN A 69 -14.22 2.29 -1.95
C GLN A 69 -14.27 3.53 -2.85
N ASN A 70 -13.64 4.62 -2.41
CA ASN A 70 -13.78 5.94 -3.04
C ASN A 70 -12.56 6.39 -3.84
N LEU A 71 -11.46 5.67 -3.79
CA LEU A 71 -10.29 5.96 -4.62
C LEU A 71 -10.40 5.21 -5.96
N ASN A 72 -10.36 5.97 -7.04
CA ASN A 72 -10.12 5.45 -8.38
C ASN A 72 -9.31 6.51 -9.13
N THR A 73 -8.12 6.16 -9.59
CA THR A 73 -7.18 7.11 -10.19
C THR A 73 -6.87 6.75 -11.64
N GLU A 74 -6.81 7.78 -12.48
CA GLU A 74 -6.26 7.66 -13.82
C GLU A 74 -4.76 7.33 -13.75
N LEU A 75 -4.23 6.81 -14.86
CA LEU A 75 -2.82 6.43 -14.98
C LEU A 75 -1.92 7.64 -14.69
N ASN A 76 -0.97 7.50 -13.75
CA ASN A 76 -0.03 8.54 -13.34
C ASN A 76 -0.66 9.78 -12.69
N GLN A 77 -1.90 9.69 -12.22
CA GLN A 77 -2.61 10.79 -11.57
C GLN A 77 -3.01 10.40 -10.14
N PRO A 78 -2.05 10.29 -9.20
CA PRO A 78 -2.38 9.95 -7.82
C PRO A 78 -3.14 11.09 -7.14
N LYS A 79 -4.05 10.73 -6.24
CA LYS A 79 -4.82 11.67 -5.44
C LYS A 79 -4.11 11.96 -4.13
N GLN A 80 -3.90 13.23 -3.83
CA GLN A 80 -3.35 13.65 -2.54
C GLN A 80 -4.42 13.59 -1.45
N LEU A 81 -4.12 12.90 -0.34
CA LEU A 81 -4.93 12.86 0.87
C LEU A 81 -4.00 13.08 2.07
N GLY A 82 -4.05 14.27 2.66
CA GLY A 82 -3.04 14.72 3.63
C GLY A 82 -1.66 14.83 2.98
N ASP A 83 -0.66 14.18 3.59
CA ASP A 83 0.73 14.21 3.12
C ASP A 83 1.08 13.01 2.22
N VAL A 84 0.06 12.29 1.72
CA VAL A 84 0.24 11.04 0.98
C VAL A 84 -0.46 11.11 -0.38
N TYR A 85 0.24 10.69 -1.43
CA TYR A 85 -0.29 10.55 -2.78
C TYR A 85 -0.69 9.10 -3.00
N TRP A 86 -1.99 8.83 -3.05
CA TRP A 86 -2.56 7.51 -3.22
C TRP A 86 -2.96 7.26 -4.67
N TYR A 87 -2.80 6.03 -5.14
CA TYR A 87 -3.30 5.62 -6.45
C TYR A 87 -3.96 4.24 -6.35
N LEU A 88 -5.10 4.10 -7.02
CA LEU A 88 -5.80 2.85 -7.24
C LEU A 88 -6.28 2.87 -8.69
N THR A 89 -5.46 2.35 -9.60
CA THR A 89 -5.76 2.30 -11.04
C THR A 89 -6.13 0.86 -11.40
N PRO A 90 -7.42 0.57 -11.71
CA PRO A 90 -7.87 -0.77 -12.05
C PRO A 90 -7.03 -1.40 -13.15
N LYS A 91 -6.75 -2.71 -13.02
CA LYS A 91 -5.91 -3.50 -13.96
C LYS A 91 -4.46 -3.00 -14.10
N LYS A 92 -4.02 -2.06 -13.27
CA LYS A 92 -2.64 -1.57 -13.22
C LYS A 92 -2.07 -1.83 -11.83
N SER A 93 -2.17 -0.83 -10.95
CA SER A 93 -1.56 -0.90 -9.64
C SER A 93 -2.28 -0.08 -8.59
N PHE A 94 -2.02 -0.47 -7.35
CA PHE A 94 -2.44 0.20 -6.14
C PHE A 94 -1.23 0.54 -5.27
N GLY A 95 -1.25 1.70 -4.62
CA GLY A 95 -0.17 2.06 -3.73
C GLY A 95 -0.19 3.51 -3.27
N PHE A 96 0.97 3.95 -2.76
CA PHE A 96 1.17 5.33 -2.34
C PHE A 96 2.62 5.79 -2.52
N SER A 97 2.77 7.11 -2.53
CA SER A 97 4.03 7.84 -2.66
C SER A 97 4.03 9.10 -1.77
N PRO A 98 5.19 9.57 -1.27
CA PRO A 98 5.28 10.85 -0.56
C PRO A 98 5.19 12.06 -1.50
N ILE A 99 5.30 11.86 -2.81
CA ILE A 99 5.23 12.92 -3.83
C ILE A 99 4.28 12.54 -4.98
N GLN A 100 3.78 13.53 -5.70
CA GLN A 100 2.85 13.35 -6.81
C GLN A 100 3.43 12.54 -7.97
N GLN A 101 4.75 12.61 -8.17
CA GLN A 101 5.43 11.98 -9.29
C GLN A 101 5.51 10.46 -9.08
N ILE A 102 4.72 9.73 -9.85
CA ILE A 102 4.74 8.27 -10.00
C ILE A 102 4.88 7.92 -11.49
N ASN A 103 5.27 6.68 -11.79
CA ASN A 103 5.29 6.19 -13.17
C ASN A 103 4.72 4.76 -13.23
N GLN A 104 3.44 4.65 -13.53
CA GLN A 104 2.69 3.42 -13.75
C GLN A 104 2.84 2.95 -15.19
N ILE A 105 3.68 1.94 -15.43
CA ILE A 105 3.59 1.11 -16.64
C ILE A 105 2.54 0.04 -16.37
N ASP A 106 2.86 -0.88 -15.46
CA ASP A 106 1.91 -1.76 -14.75
C ASP A 106 1.93 -1.52 -13.24
N ILE A 107 3.06 -1.05 -12.71
CA ILE A 107 3.31 -0.65 -11.31
C ILE A 107 4.08 0.67 -11.27
N ASP A 108 4.20 1.30 -10.09
CA ASP A 108 5.07 2.47 -9.91
C ASP A 108 6.56 2.07 -10.04
N VAL A 109 7.17 2.38 -11.19
CA VAL A 109 8.61 2.18 -11.45
C VAL A 109 9.45 3.39 -11.07
N MET A 110 8.87 4.49 -10.58
CA MET A 110 9.62 5.72 -10.29
C MET A 110 10.78 5.43 -9.31
N GLN A 111 12.00 5.83 -9.67
CA GLN A 111 13.19 5.71 -8.83
C GLN A 111 13.75 7.10 -8.52
N ASP A 112 13.12 7.77 -7.56
CA ASP A 112 13.67 9.00 -6.99
C ASP A 112 14.39 8.68 -5.68
N VAL A 113 15.69 8.97 -5.65
CA VAL A 113 16.59 8.65 -4.52
C VAL A 113 16.15 9.27 -3.20
N ASN A 114 15.41 10.38 -3.24
CA ASN A 114 14.97 11.07 -2.03
C ASN A 114 13.66 10.50 -1.47
N THR A 115 12.92 9.73 -2.27
CA THR A 115 11.56 9.27 -1.92
C THR A 115 11.37 7.77 -2.03
N MET A 116 12.35 7.03 -2.55
CA MET A 116 12.22 5.58 -2.81
C MET A 116 11.82 4.78 -1.57
N ASP A 117 12.33 5.13 -0.39
CA ASP A 117 12.09 4.41 0.86
C ASP A 117 10.65 4.54 1.38
N GLN A 118 9.86 5.45 0.81
CA GLN A 118 8.51 5.81 1.27
C GLN A 118 7.41 5.45 0.27
N ARG A 119 7.71 4.61 -0.72
CA ARG A 119 6.76 4.20 -1.77
C ARG A 119 6.32 2.76 -1.58
N LEU A 120 5.07 2.46 -1.90
CA LEU A 120 4.51 1.11 -1.90
C LEU A 120 3.70 0.92 -3.18
N SER A 121 3.84 -0.24 -3.83
CA SER A 121 3.10 -0.54 -5.07
C SER A 121 2.77 -2.02 -5.17
N TRP A 122 1.51 -2.34 -5.49
CA TRP A 122 1.02 -3.69 -5.77
C TRP A 122 0.47 -3.77 -7.19
N HIS A 123 0.65 -4.89 -7.86
CA HIS A 123 -0.04 -5.18 -9.12
C HIS A 123 -1.52 -5.46 -8.86
N LEU A 124 -2.38 -5.10 -9.81
CA LEU A 124 -3.84 -5.36 -9.78
C LEU A 124 -4.37 -6.09 -11.01
N HIS A 125 -3.51 -6.62 -11.87
CA HIS A 125 -3.90 -7.32 -13.10
C HIS A 125 -4.00 -8.85 -12.93
N GLY A 126 -3.97 -9.35 -11.68
CA GLY A 126 -4.27 -10.75 -11.34
C GLY A 126 -3.18 -11.78 -11.68
N GLN A 127 -2.01 -11.39 -12.19
CA GLN A 127 -0.92 -12.32 -12.49
C GLN A 127 0.26 -12.25 -11.52
N TYR A 128 0.51 -11.06 -10.96
CA TYR A 128 1.62 -10.80 -10.05
C TYR A 128 1.08 -10.19 -8.75
N GLY A 129 1.85 -10.32 -7.67
CA GLY A 129 1.47 -9.77 -6.37
C GLY A 129 2.00 -8.36 -6.12
N GLY A 130 2.68 -8.16 -4.99
CA GLY A 130 3.21 -6.85 -4.62
C GLY A 130 4.53 -6.54 -5.35
N TRP A 131 4.75 -5.32 -5.79
CA TRP A 131 5.98 -4.93 -6.49
C TRP A 131 7.03 -4.29 -5.56
N ARG A 132 6.58 -3.34 -4.72
CA ARG A 132 7.47 -2.44 -3.98
C ARG A 132 7.04 -2.28 -2.52
N ALA A 133 8.03 -2.29 -1.64
CA ALA A 133 7.95 -1.83 -0.25
C ALA A 133 9.19 -0.99 0.11
N GLY A 134 9.06 0.34 0.01
CA GLY A 134 10.18 1.28 0.11
C GLY A 134 11.21 1.04 -1.01
N LYS A 135 12.50 1.06 -0.69
CA LYS A 135 13.58 0.75 -1.64
C LYS A 135 13.57 -0.67 -2.20
N TYR A 136 12.84 -1.61 -1.57
CA TYR A 136 12.80 -2.98 -2.04
C TYR A 136 11.77 -3.11 -3.17
N ILE A 137 12.25 -3.49 -4.35
CA ILE A 137 11.47 -3.71 -5.58
C ILE A 137 11.54 -5.18 -6.00
N ASP A 138 10.86 -5.55 -7.10
CA ASP A 138 10.82 -6.92 -7.61
C ASP A 138 10.27 -7.96 -6.60
N LEU A 139 9.35 -7.52 -5.75
CA LEU A 139 8.86 -8.35 -4.64
C LEU A 139 7.74 -9.34 -5.03
N TYR A 140 7.32 -9.39 -6.30
CA TYR A 140 6.08 -10.03 -6.74
C TYR A 140 6.04 -11.55 -6.60
N GLY A 141 7.18 -12.19 -6.31
CA GLY A 141 7.28 -13.62 -5.97
C GLY A 141 7.64 -13.89 -4.51
N SER A 142 7.74 -12.85 -3.67
CA SER A 142 8.23 -12.96 -2.31
C SER A 142 7.19 -13.55 -1.36
N THR A 143 7.61 -14.57 -0.61
CA THR A 143 6.89 -15.13 0.54
C THR A 143 7.35 -14.55 1.88
N LEU A 144 8.37 -13.67 1.88
CA LEU A 144 8.90 -13.02 3.09
C LEU A 144 8.36 -11.60 3.30
N TRP A 145 7.77 -11.02 2.26
CA TRP A 145 7.14 -9.70 2.30
C TRP A 145 5.64 -9.85 2.30
N TYR A 146 4.95 -9.09 3.14
CA TYR A 146 3.50 -9.17 3.33
C TYR A 146 2.84 -7.82 3.12
N LYS A 147 1.73 -7.83 2.37
CA LYS A 147 0.80 -6.73 2.15
C LYS A 147 -0.22 -6.77 3.27
N LEU A 148 -0.35 -5.64 3.97
CA LEU A 148 -1.18 -5.55 5.15
C LEU A 148 -2.16 -4.40 5.02
N ILE A 149 -3.40 -4.64 5.47
CA ILE A 149 -4.41 -3.59 5.65
C ILE A 149 -5.00 -3.75 7.05
N TYR A 150 -5.03 -2.64 7.78
CA TYR A 150 -5.66 -2.55 9.10
C TYR A 150 -6.75 -1.48 9.11
N CYS A 151 -7.78 -1.69 9.92
CA CYS A 151 -8.79 -0.69 10.26
C CYS A 151 -8.72 -0.35 11.75
N ILE A 152 -9.12 0.86 12.16
CA ILE A 152 -9.20 1.27 13.58
C ILE A 152 -10.44 2.05 13.93
#